data_AF-A0A4R2TP53-F1
#
_entry.id   AF-A0A4R2TP53-F1
#
_cell.length_a   1.000
_cell.length_b   1.000
_cell.length_c   1.000
_cell.angle_alpha   90.00
_cell.angle_beta   90.00
_cell.angle_gamma   90.00
#
_symmetry.space_group_name_H-M   'P 1'
#
loop_
_entity.id
_entity.type
_entity.pdbx_description
1 polymer ?
#
loop_
_entity_poly.entity_id
_entity_poly.type
_entity_poly.pdbx_seq_one_letter_code
_entity_poly.pdbx_strand_id
1 'polypeptide(L)'
;MVDVNELKLTNDAFGNEVGDMLLKSISEQLKLGCTNDDIIARVGGDEFVILLPKTSYTDTERIVNRIYKAIEQQKINQVVVSISMGC
;
A
#
# COMPACT_ATOMS: atom_id res chain seq x y z
N MET A 1 -7.73 6.48 0.39
CA MET A 1 -6.93 6.17 1.60
C MET A 1 -6.57 4.70 1.57
N VAL A 2 -5.34 4.38 1.96
CA VAL A 2 -4.79 3.02 1.98
C VAL A 2 -4.35 2.73 3.40
N ASP A 3 -4.80 1.60 3.95
CA ASP A 3 -4.44 1.13 5.28
C ASP A 3 -3.75 -0.22 5.19
N VAL A 4 -2.63 -0.39 5.90
CA VAL A 4 -1.86 -1.64 5.92
C VAL A 4 -2.39 -2.55 7.02
N ASN A 5 -2.96 -3.68 6.62
CA ASN A 5 -3.53 -4.62 7.57
C ASN A 5 -2.42 -5.27 8.43
N GLU A 6 -2.70 -5.46 9.72
CA GLU A 6 -1.90 -6.28 10.64
C GLU A 6 -0.42 -5.85 10.82
N LEU A 7 -0.08 -4.58 10.57
CA LEU A 7 1.28 -4.09 10.77
C LEU A 7 1.77 -4.32 12.22
N LYS A 8 0.92 -4.00 13.21
CA LYS A 8 1.25 -4.21 14.62
C LYS A 8 1.50 -5.69 14.95
N LEU A 9 0.65 -6.59 14.44
CA LEU A 9 0.81 -8.03 14.64
C LEU A 9 2.10 -8.56 14.00
N THR A 10 2.46 -8.03 12.82
CA THR A 10 3.73 -8.32 12.16
C THR A 10 4.91 -7.85 13.01
N ASN A 11 4.86 -6.64 13.56
CA ASN A 11 5.90 -6.11 14.45
C ASN A 11 6.05 -6.95 15.73
N ASP A 12 4.92 -7.33 16.34
CA ASP A 12 4.92 -8.12 17.58
C ASP A 12 5.43 -9.55 17.35
N ALA A 13 5.15 -10.15 16.19
CA ALA A 13 5.53 -11.53 15.86
C ALA A 13 6.95 -11.67 15.28
N PHE A 14 7.39 -10.71 14.46
CA PHE A 14 8.62 -10.82 13.66
C PHE A 14 9.61 -9.66 13.90
N GLY A 15 9.25 -8.69 14.73
CA GLY A 15 10.07 -7.52 15.02
C GLY A 15 9.83 -6.34 14.07
N ASN A 16 10.16 -5.14 14.54
CA ASN A 16 9.95 -3.88 13.80
C ASN A 16 10.70 -3.84 12.46
N GLU A 17 11.83 -4.54 12.33
CA GLU A 17 12.56 -4.61 11.05
C GLU A 17 11.70 -5.24 9.94
N VAL A 18 10.88 -6.24 10.29
CA VAL A 18 9.99 -6.90 9.33
C VAL A 18 8.80 -6.02 8.97
N GLY A 19 8.24 -5.28 9.93
CA GLY A 19 7.24 -4.26 9.61
C GLY A 19 7.77 -3.13 8.74
N ASP A 20 9.01 -2.70 8.96
CA ASP A 20 9.66 -1.71 8.08
C ASP A 20 9.83 -2.24 6.66
N MET A 21 10.18 -3.52 6.50
CA MET A 21 10.22 -4.17 5.19
C MET A 21 8.83 -4.23 4.54
N LEU A 22 7.79 -4.56 5.32
CA LEU A 22 6.40 -4.56 4.86
C LEU A 22 5.98 -3.19 4.30
N LEU A 23 6.23 -2.13 5.09
CA LEU A 23 5.90 -0.76 4.70
C LEU A 23 6.67 -0.30 3.45
N LYS A 24 7.94 -0.67 3.34
CA LYS A 24 8.75 -0.36 2.15
C LYS A 24 8.18 -1.05 0.92
N SER A 25 7.86 -2.34 1.00
CA SER A 25 7.30 -3.11 -0.11
C SER A 25 5.98 -2.52 -0.61
N ILE A 26 5.09 -2.15 0.32
CA ILE A 26 3.82 -1.49 -0.01
C ILE A 26 4.10 -0.15 -0.70
N SER A 27 5.02 0.66 -0.16
CA SER A 27 5.36 1.94 -0.78
C SER A 27 5.89 1.81 -2.21
N GLU A 28 6.64 0.74 -2.51
CA GLU A 28 7.12 0.43 -3.85
C GLU A 28 5.98 0.03 -4.79
N GLN A 29 5.04 -0.79 -4.31
CA GLN A 29 3.86 -1.17 -5.11
C GLN A 29 2.95 0.02 -5.40
N LEU A 30 2.76 0.92 -4.42
CA LEU A 30 2.03 2.17 -4.65
C LEU A 30 2.71 3.01 -5.73
N LYS A 31 4.05 3.16 -5.67
CA LYS A 31 4.82 3.90 -6.68
C LYS A 31 4.73 3.28 -8.07
N LEU A 32 4.80 1.96 -8.20
CA LEU A 32 4.66 1.25 -9.48
C LEU A 32 3.24 1.39 -10.06
N GLY A 33 2.24 1.50 -9.19
CA GLY A 33 0.85 1.70 -9.56
C GLY A 33 0.46 3.15 -9.82
N CYS A 34 1.35 4.11 -9.66
CA CYS A 34 1.12 5.54 -9.82
C CYS A 34 2.06 6.14 -10.88
N THR A 35 1.68 7.29 -11.41
CA THR A 35 2.50 8.11 -12.33
C THR A 35 3.29 9.17 -11.56
N ASN A 36 4.20 9.87 -12.24
CA ASN A 36 5.00 10.93 -11.61
C ASN A 36 4.18 12.17 -11.20
N ASP A 37 2.99 12.35 -11.77
CA ASP A 37 2.07 13.45 -11.42
C ASP A 37 1.20 13.12 -10.20
N ASP A 38 1.15 11.83 -9.80
CA ASP A 38 0.41 11.37 -8.64
C ASP A 38 1.24 11.60 -7.36
N ILE A 39 0.57 11.89 -6.25
CA ILE A 39 1.22 12.14 -4.97
C ILE A 39 0.90 11.01 -4.01
N ILE A 40 1.93 10.35 -3.49
CA ILE A 40 1.80 9.33 -2.46
C ILE A 40 2.38 9.90 -1.16
N ALA A 41 1.59 9.90 -0.10
CA ALA A 41 1.99 10.35 1.23
C ALA A 41 1.71 9.27 2.26
N ARG A 42 2.64 9.10 3.21
CA ARG A 42 2.38 8.33 4.45
C ARG A 42 1.90 9.32 5.50
N VAL A 43 0.67 9.15 5.97
CA VAL A 43 0.01 10.08 6.91
C VAL A 43 0.01 9.55 8.34
N GLY A 44 0.18 8.24 8.52
CA GLY A 44 0.21 7.56 9.81
C GLY A 44 1.25 6.44 9.88
N GLY A 45 1.15 5.58 10.89
CA GLY A 45 2.02 4.42 11.05
C GLY A 45 1.87 3.44 9.89
N ASP A 46 0.66 3.03 9.61
CA ASP A 46 0.22 2.09 8.58
C ASP A 46 -0.62 2.75 7.48
N GLU A 47 -0.86 4.06 7.59
CA GLU A 47 -1.78 4.76 6.68
C GLU A 47 -1.05 5.54 5.58
N PHE A 48 -1.54 5.36 4.34
CA PHE A 48 -1.11 6.09 3.15
C PHE A 48 -2.29 6.79 2.46
N VAL A 49 -1.99 7.90 1.82
CA VAL A 49 -2.91 8.66 0.97
C VAL A 49 -2.30 8.80 -0.41
N ILE A 50 -3.13 8.59 -1.44
CA ILE A 50 -2.76 8.81 -2.83
C ILE A 50 -3.68 9.92 -3.37
N LEU A 51 -3.08 10.98 -3.89
CA LEU A 51 -3.77 12.01 -4.66
C LEU A 51 -3.53 11.74 -6.14
N LEU A 52 -4.61 11.68 -6.90
CA LEU A 52 -4.61 11.38 -8.34
C LEU A 52 -5.17 12.61 -9.09
N PRO A 53 -4.34 13.65 -9.36
CA PRO A 53 -4.80 14.85 -10.03
C PRO A 53 -5.27 14.53 -11.45
N LYS A 54 -6.36 15.17 -11.90
CA LYS A 54 -6.89 15.01 -13.27
C LYS A 54 -7.31 13.56 -13.59
N THR A 55 -7.57 12.74 -12.56
CA THR A 55 -8.01 11.35 -12.72
C THR A 55 -9.51 11.25 -12.47
N SER A 56 -10.23 10.54 -13.35
CA SER A 56 -11.65 10.27 -13.18
C SER A 56 -11.88 9.19 -12.11
N TYR A 57 -13.08 9.14 -11.51
CA TYR A 57 -13.43 8.07 -10.56
C TYR A 57 -13.22 6.67 -11.17
N THR A 58 -13.64 6.48 -12.42
CA THR A 58 -13.47 5.20 -13.12
C THR A 58 -12.01 4.81 -13.35
N ASP A 59 -11.12 5.78 -13.55
CA ASP A 59 -9.69 5.52 -13.69
C ASP A 59 -9.04 5.28 -12.33
N THR A 60 -9.50 5.99 -11.29
CA THR A 60 -9.15 5.72 -9.89
C THR A 60 -9.46 4.27 -9.52
N GLU A 61 -10.67 3.77 -9.81
CA GLU A 61 -11.01 2.36 -9.54
C GLU A 61 -10.09 1.37 -10.26
N ARG A 62 -9.69 1.67 -11.51
CA ARG A 62 -8.73 0.83 -12.25
C ARG A 62 -7.35 0.82 -11.62
N ILE A 63 -6.86 1.99 -11.21
CA ILE A 63 -5.56 2.17 -10.53
C ILE A 63 -5.57 1.41 -9.19
N VAL A 64 -6.61 1.61 -8.39
CA VAL A 64 -6.81 0.93 -7.10
C VAL A 64 -6.84 -0.59 -7.29
N ASN A 65 -7.64 -1.11 -8.23
CA ASN A 65 -7.69 -2.55 -8.50
C ASN A 65 -6.36 -3.13 -8.98
N ARG A 66 -5.59 -2.38 -9.77
CA ARG A 66 -4.25 -2.79 -10.20
C ARG A 66 -3.30 -2.89 -9.01
N ILE A 67 -3.27 -1.87 -8.16
CA ILE A 67 -2.41 -1.84 -6.97
C ILE A 67 -2.79 -2.97 -6.01
N TYR A 68 -4.08 -3.18 -5.79
CA TYR A 68 -4.59 -4.24 -4.91
C TYR A 68 -4.07 -5.61 -5.35
N LYS A 69 -4.24 -5.95 -6.63
CA LYS A 69 -3.79 -7.23 -7.20
C LYS A 69 -2.27 -7.40 -7.16
N ALA A 70 -1.52 -6.32 -7.34
CA ALA A 70 -0.06 -6.36 -7.26
C ALA A 70 0.41 -6.67 -5.82
N ILE A 71 -0.23 -6.06 -4.83
CA ILE A 71 0.10 -6.26 -3.41
C ILE A 71 -0.31 -7.66 -2.92
N GLU A 72 -1.50 -8.13 -3.30
CA GLU A 72 -2.01 -9.46 -2.93
C GLU A 72 -1.09 -10.61 -3.39
N GLN A 73 -0.36 -10.41 -4.48
CA GLN A 73 0.60 -11.39 -5.01
C GLN A 73 1.94 -11.41 -4.26
N GLN A 74 2.20 -10.46 -3.36
CA GLN A 74 3.46 -10.38 -2.63
C GLN A 74 3.44 -11.20 -1.34
N LYS A 75 4.60 -11.82 -1.05
CA LYS A 75 4.90 -12.48 0.21
C LYS A 75 6.23 -11.99 0.73
N ILE A 76 6.28 -11.56 1.98
CA ILE A 76 7.52 -11.13 2.65
C ILE A 76 7.72 -12.04 3.84
N ASN A 77 8.79 -12.85 3.85
CA ASN A 77 9.13 -13.76 4.96
C ASN A 77 7.92 -14.55 5.52
N GLN A 78 7.06 -15.07 4.63
CA GLN A 78 5.82 -15.82 4.94
C GLN A 78 4.62 -14.98 5.40
N VAL A 79 4.77 -13.66 5.56
CA VAL A 79 3.67 -12.73 5.78
C VAL A 79 3.00 -12.41 4.45
N VAL A 80 1.68 -12.59 4.40
CA VAL A 80 0.85 -12.15 3.26
C VAL A 80 0.64 -10.65 3.39
N VAL A 81 1.03 -9.91 2.35
CA VAL A 81 0.83 -8.46 2.33
C VAL A 81 -0.61 -8.20 1.92
N SER A 82 -1.36 -7.49 2.76
CA SER A 82 -2.72 -7.07 2.40
C SER A 82 -2.98 -5.63 2.86
N ILE A 83 -3.83 -4.94 2.11
CA ILE A 83 -4.20 -3.56 2.36
C ILE A 83 -5.71 -3.38 2.19
N SER A 84 -6.25 -2.38 2.88
CA SER A 84 -7.62 -1.89 2.68
C SER A 84 -7.57 -0.56 1.93
N MET A 85 -8.42 -0.37 0.93
CA MET A 85 -8.45 0.87 0.13
C MET A 85 -9.87 1.44 0.01
N GLY A 86 -9.98 2.75 0.24
CA GLY A 86 -11.20 3.54 0.00
C GLY A 86 -10.93 4.72 -0.92
N CYS A 87 -11.82 4.95 -1.89
CA CYS A 87 -11.79 6.04 -2.86
C CYS A 87 -13.01 6.95 -2.74
#